data_AF-A0AAD3CFM7-F1
#
_entry.id   AF-A0AAD3CFM7-F1
#
_cell.length_a   1.000
_cell.length_b   1.000
_cell.length_c   1.000
_cell.angle_alpha   90.00
_cell.angle_beta   90.00
_cell.angle_gamma   90.00
#
_symmetry.space_group_name_H-M   'P 1'
#
loop_
_entity.id
_entity.type
_entity.pdbx_description
1 polymer ?
#
loop_
_entity_poly.entity_id
_entity_poly.type
_entity_poly.pdbx_seq_one_letter_code
_entity_poly.pdbx_strand_id
1 'polypeptide(L)'
;MLLGLVSEPRGRQSLKLQSSELECGIKKGIDSSSNFKEFENSVQTLEEMGEKGELGGFELFYFTDNSVSESAAYRGSSSSKKLFDLVLRLWILELKYGCKIHFIHIAGTRMIEQGTDGISRGNLNEGICNGERMLKFVVPLAETAIERSATLEAWIRGWSDGDKLELLEPEGWFERGHCISGGSLNNDGLWIPEHKDGSFLWNPAPAGASFAIKQLREARHKRPDIAHIFVSPRIMCQEWLKHVFKSADLVLMIPVGTDYWPECMHEPLVLALYFPYVKCEPWQWKNSPLMLELSGKLRGVWKEGKGTEGDILSELWTASRSSSEMSFRELRDLLQGEGNIRFPSL
;
A
#
# COMPACT_ATOMS: atom_id res chain seq x y z
N MET A 1 -15.18 3.97 -16.23
CA MET A 1 -13.85 4.61 -16.18
C MET A 1 -13.99 5.89 -15.37
N LEU A 2 -13.07 6.21 -14.46
CA LEU A 2 -13.13 7.45 -13.68
C LEU A 2 -11.86 8.28 -13.81
N LEU A 3 -12.03 9.57 -14.10
CA LEU A 3 -10.98 10.56 -14.24
C LEU A 3 -11.17 11.65 -13.17
N GLY A 4 -10.17 11.81 -12.30
CA GLY A 4 -10.07 12.94 -11.37
C GLY A 4 -8.96 13.89 -11.79
N LEU A 5 -9.30 15.08 -12.28
CA LEU A 5 -8.34 16.14 -12.60
C LEU A 5 -8.16 17.06 -11.39
N VAL A 6 -6.93 17.15 -10.88
CA VAL A 6 -6.52 18.10 -9.85
C VAL A 6 -5.72 19.21 -10.51
N SER A 7 -6.12 20.45 -10.25
CA SER A 7 -5.42 21.65 -10.74
C SER A 7 -4.70 22.36 -9.61
N GLU A 8 -3.47 22.81 -9.87
CA GLU A 8 -2.78 23.79 -9.02
C GLU A 8 -2.75 25.19 -9.67
N PRO A 9 -3.80 26.01 -9.52
CA PRO A 9 -3.70 27.44 -9.64
C PRO A 9 -3.48 27.98 -8.22
N ARG A 10 -2.37 28.69 -8.05
CA ARG A 10 -1.98 29.45 -6.84
C ARG A 10 -3.22 29.86 -6.01
N GLY A 11 -3.50 29.10 -4.94
CA GLY A 11 -4.50 29.44 -3.91
C GLY A 11 -5.88 28.76 -3.98
N ARG A 12 -6.22 27.94 -4.99
CA ARG A 12 -7.49 27.16 -4.97
C ARG A 12 -7.38 25.87 -5.78
N GLN A 13 -7.30 24.71 -5.11
CA GLN A 13 -7.45 23.41 -5.77
C GLN A 13 -8.84 23.31 -6.39
N SER A 14 -8.94 23.19 -7.72
CA SER A 14 -10.20 22.86 -8.39
C SER A 14 -10.15 21.41 -8.86
N LEU A 15 -10.93 20.54 -8.22
CA LEU A 15 -11.16 19.17 -8.67
C LEU A 15 -12.19 19.20 -9.81
N LYS A 16 -11.78 18.83 -11.03
CA LYS A 16 -12.72 18.54 -12.12
C LYS A 16 -12.86 17.02 -12.20
N LEU A 17 -14.06 16.54 -11.96
CA LEU A 17 -14.41 15.12 -12.02
C LEU A 17 -15.18 14.87 -13.31
N GLN A 18 -14.71 13.95 -14.14
CA GLN A 18 -15.38 13.54 -15.37
C GLN A 18 -15.58 12.02 -15.38
N SER A 19 -16.81 11.59 -15.65
CA SER A 19 -17.13 10.22 -16.05
C SER A 19 -17.26 10.19 -17.57
N SER A 20 -16.38 9.46 -18.26
CA SER A 20 -16.56 9.19 -19.69
C SER A 20 -17.29 7.85 -19.87
N GLU A 21 -18.38 7.87 -20.63
CA GLU A 21 -19.02 6.66 -21.15
C GLU A 21 -18.14 6.09 -22.26
N LEU A 22 -17.72 4.83 -22.09
CA LEU A 22 -17.02 4.10 -23.14
C LEU A 22 -18.05 3.61 -24.16
N GLU A 23 -18.19 4.29 -25.30
CA GLU A 23 -18.78 3.64 -26.48
C GLU A 23 -17.80 2.56 -26.97
N CYS A 24 -18.17 1.30 -26.76
CA CYS A 24 -17.41 0.14 -27.20
C CYS A 24 -17.45 0.05 -28.74
N GLY A 25 -16.60 0.83 -29.41
CA GLY A 25 -16.32 0.69 -30.83
C GLY A 25 -15.52 -0.57 -31.09
N ILE A 26 -16.20 -1.70 -31.32
CA ILE A 26 -15.55 -2.97 -31.70
C ILE A 26 -14.89 -2.81 -33.07
N LYS A 27 -13.60 -2.43 -33.10
CA LYS A 27 -12.73 -2.71 -34.25
C LYS A 27 -12.11 -4.09 -34.03
N LYS A 28 -12.65 -5.10 -34.72
CA LYS A 28 -12.10 -6.46 -34.78
C LYS A 28 -10.69 -6.41 -35.39
N GLY A 29 -9.68 -6.72 -34.59
CA GLY A 29 -8.30 -6.92 -35.04
C GLY A 29 -7.49 -7.76 -34.03
N ILE A 30 -7.23 -9.02 -34.40
CA ILE A 30 -6.09 -9.90 -34.07
C ILE A 30 -5.67 -9.99 -32.58
N ASP A 31 -6.06 -11.10 -31.93
CA ASP A 31 -5.52 -11.69 -30.68
C ASP A 31 -4.68 -10.75 -29.81
N SER A 32 -5.35 -9.78 -29.18
CA SER A 32 -4.82 -9.01 -28.06
C SER A 32 -5.61 -9.36 -26.81
N SER A 33 -4.92 -9.53 -25.68
CA SER A 33 -5.55 -9.84 -24.39
C SER A 33 -6.55 -8.75 -24.01
N SER A 34 -7.64 -9.10 -23.32
CA SER A 34 -8.66 -8.13 -22.85
C SER A 34 -8.02 -6.91 -22.18
N ASN A 35 -7.04 -7.19 -21.32
CA ASN A 35 -6.31 -6.16 -20.57
C ASN A 35 -5.58 -5.17 -21.48
N PHE A 36 -5.08 -5.60 -22.64
CA PHE A 36 -4.45 -4.70 -23.60
C PHE A 36 -5.46 -3.74 -24.23
N LYS A 37 -6.63 -4.25 -24.64
CA LYS A 37 -7.68 -3.43 -25.25
C LYS A 37 -8.23 -2.40 -24.28
N GLU A 38 -8.45 -2.79 -23.03
CA GLU A 38 -8.87 -1.87 -21.97
C GLU A 38 -7.83 -0.76 -21.74
N PHE A 39 -6.54 -1.12 -21.73
CA PHE A 39 -5.48 -0.13 -21.58
C PHE A 39 -5.38 0.79 -22.80
N GLU A 40 -5.49 0.25 -24.02
CA GLU A 40 -5.51 1.03 -25.26
C GLU A 40 -6.68 2.03 -25.29
N ASN A 41 -7.88 1.59 -24.92
CA ASN A 41 -9.05 2.46 -24.82
C ASN A 41 -8.84 3.59 -23.79
N SER A 42 -8.17 3.26 -22.68
CA SER A 42 -7.79 4.24 -21.64
C SER A 42 -6.86 5.31 -22.21
N VAL A 43 -5.80 4.89 -22.92
CA VAL A 43 -4.83 5.81 -23.53
C VAL A 43 -5.48 6.68 -24.60
N GLN A 44 -6.32 6.11 -25.47
CA GLN A 44 -7.01 6.86 -26.51
C GLN A 44 -7.93 7.94 -25.92
N THR A 45 -8.64 7.63 -24.83
CA THR A 45 -9.47 8.61 -24.12
C THR A 45 -8.64 9.80 -23.62
N LEU A 46 -7.45 9.53 -23.09
CA LEU A 46 -6.52 10.56 -22.63
C LEU A 46 -5.97 11.41 -23.78
N GLU A 47 -5.70 10.81 -24.95
CA GLU A 47 -5.30 11.55 -26.15
C GLU A 47 -6.38 12.55 -26.58
N GLU A 48 -7.65 12.10 -26.61
CA GLU A 48 -8.80 12.95 -26.97
C GLU A 48 -9.01 14.08 -25.96
N MET A 49 -8.84 13.83 -24.66
CA MET A 49 -8.90 14.88 -23.62
C MET A 49 -7.76 15.89 -23.79
N GLY A 50 -6.57 15.42 -24.16
CA GLY A 50 -5.43 16.28 -24.46
C GLY A 50 -5.70 17.20 -25.66
N GLU A 51 -6.29 16.66 -26.72
CA GLU A 51 -6.67 17.44 -27.92
C GLU A 51 -7.74 18.49 -27.62
N LYS A 52 -8.66 18.21 -26.69
CA LYS A 52 -9.66 19.17 -26.19
C LYS A 52 -9.07 20.24 -25.26
N GLY A 53 -7.79 20.14 -24.92
CA GLY A 53 -7.11 21.09 -24.02
C GLY A 53 -7.44 20.89 -22.53
N GLU A 54 -8.00 19.75 -22.16
CA GLU A 54 -8.48 19.48 -20.80
C GLU A 54 -7.36 18.99 -19.85
N LEU A 55 -6.20 18.61 -20.39
CA LEU A 55 -5.07 18.05 -19.63
C LEU A 55 -4.00 19.09 -19.25
N GLY A 56 -4.02 20.30 -19.82
CA GLY A 56 -2.93 21.26 -19.70
C GLY A 56 -2.62 21.69 -18.26
N GLY A 57 -1.49 21.27 -17.70
CA GLY A 57 -1.04 21.67 -16.36
C GLY A 57 -1.78 21.02 -15.18
N PHE A 58 -2.50 19.91 -15.41
CA PHE A 58 -3.21 19.18 -14.37
C PHE A 58 -2.50 17.89 -13.97
N GLU A 59 -2.70 17.47 -12.72
CA GLU A 59 -2.40 16.11 -12.26
C GLU A 59 -3.68 15.27 -12.35
N LEU A 60 -3.63 14.18 -13.09
CA LEU A 60 -4.77 13.32 -13.39
C LEU A 60 -4.65 12.01 -12.64
N PHE A 61 -5.66 11.68 -11.84
CA PHE A 61 -5.81 10.39 -11.19
C PHE A 61 -6.80 9.55 -11.99
N TYR A 62 -6.30 8.45 -12.54
CA TYR A 62 -7.02 7.53 -13.40
C TYR A 62 -7.27 6.22 -12.67
N PHE A 63 -8.54 5.90 -12.41
CA PHE A 63 -8.92 4.69 -11.67
C PHE A 63 -9.41 3.58 -12.59
N THR A 64 -8.87 2.37 -12.38
CA THR A 64 -9.18 1.17 -13.18
C THR A 64 -9.15 -0.10 -12.33
N ASP A 65 -9.92 -1.11 -12.70
CA ASP A 65 -9.86 -2.48 -12.18
C ASP A 65 -8.80 -3.35 -12.88
N ASN A 66 -8.13 -2.82 -13.90
CA ASN A 66 -7.09 -3.51 -14.63
C ASN A 66 -5.71 -3.27 -14.00
N SER A 67 -5.30 -4.19 -13.13
CA SER A 67 -4.00 -4.15 -12.44
C SER A 67 -2.79 -4.20 -13.39
N VAL A 68 -2.97 -4.70 -14.63
CA VAL A 68 -1.91 -4.71 -15.65
C VAL A 68 -1.65 -3.30 -16.17
N SER A 69 -2.70 -2.49 -16.37
CA SER A 69 -2.57 -1.08 -16.77
C SER A 69 -1.78 -0.28 -15.73
N GLU A 70 -2.13 -0.43 -14.45
CA GLU A 70 -1.41 0.21 -13.34
C GLU A 70 0.07 -0.19 -13.32
N SER A 71 0.33 -1.49 -13.39
CA SER A 71 1.69 -2.04 -13.36
C SER A 71 2.53 -1.61 -14.58
N ALA A 72 1.93 -1.56 -15.77
CA ALA A 72 2.59 -1.17 -17.01
C ALA A 72 2.95 0.32 -17.01
N ALA A 73 1.99 1.18 -16.63
CA ALA A 73 2.18 2.62 -16.52
C ALA A 73 3.33 2.96 -15.55
N TYR A 74 3.33 2.33 -14.37
CA TYR A 74 4.34 2.63 -13.35
C TYR A 74 5.73 2.03 -13.64
N ARG A 75 5.80 0.81 -14.17
CA ARG A 75 7.09 0.16 -14.47
C ARG A 75 7.84 0.88 -15.59
N GLY A 76 7.15 1.64 -16.44
CA GLY A 76 7.75 2.36 -17.57
C GLY A 76 8.34 1.46 -18.65
N SER A 77 8.14 0.14 -18.53
CA SER A 77 8.71 -0.87 -19.42
C SER A 77 7.85 -2.12 -19.39
N SER A 78 7.71 -2.76 -20.55
CA SER A 78 7.04 -4.05 -20.69
C SER A 78 7.80 -4.92 -21.66
N SER A 79 7.88 -6.23 -21.37
CA SER A 79 8.47 -7.21 -22.31
C SER A 79 7.64 -7.32 -23.60
N SER A 80 6.36 -6.92 -23.57
CA SER A 80 5.51 -6.86 -24.75
C SER A 80 5.69 -5.53 -25.46
N LYS A 81 6.11 -5.58 -26.73
CA LYS A 81 6.26 -4.40 -27.60
C LYS A 81 4.97 -3.57 -27.69
N LYS A 82 3.81 -4.23 -27.74
CA LYS A 82 2.50 -3.55 -27.83
C LYS A 82 2.19 -2.75 -26.55
N LEU A 83 2.41 -3.33 -25.37
CA LEU A 83 2.18 -2.63 -24.11
C LEU A 83 3.20 -1.50 -23.90
N PHE A 84 4.44 -1.71 -24.34
CA PHE A 84 5.47 -0.68 -24.27
C PHE A 84 5.12 0.54 -25.12
N ASP A 85 4.54 0.33 -26.31
CA ASP A 85 4.04 1.42 -27.17
C ASP A 85 2.97 2.28 -26.47
N LEU A 86 2.02 1.65 -25.77
CA LEU A 86 1.01 2.36 -24.99
C LEU A 86 1.61 3.17 -23.83
N VAL A 87 2.63 2.65 -23.15
CA VAL A 87 3.35 3.39 -22.10
C VAL A 87 4.10 4.59 -22.68
N LEU A 88 4.74 4.43 -23.85
CA LEU A 88 5.38 5.55 -24.54
C LEU A 88 4.38 6.63 -24.94
N ARG A 89 3.20 6.25 -25.42
CA ARG A 89 2.11 7.19 -25.76
C ARG A 89 1.67 7.99 -24.53
N LEU A 90 1.54 7.34 -23.37
CA LEU A 90 1.25 8.05 -22.11
C LEU A 90 2.33 9.07 -21.77
N TRP A 91 3.62 8.72 -21.86
CA TRP A 91 4.71 9.66 -21.59
C TRP A 91 4.74 10.82 -22.58
N ILE A 92 4.45 10.56 -23.86
CA ILE A 92 4.33 11.61 -24.87
C ILE A 92 3.20 12.57 -24.51
N LEU A 93 2.07 12.06 -24.00
CA LEU A 93 0.95 12.90 -23.53
C LEU A 93 1.34 13.78 -22.34
N GLU A 94 1.98 13.19 -21.34
CA GLU A 94 2.47 13.92 -20.15
C GLU A 94 3.40 15.06 -20.56
N LEU A 95 4.36 14.80 -21.46
CA LEU A 95 5.29 15.81 -21.97
C LEU A 95 4.62 16.85 -22.86
N LYS A 96 3.73 16.44 -23.75
CA LYS A 96 3.06 17.33 -24.73
C LYS A 96 2.14 18.33 -24.04
N TYR A 97 1.42 17.89 -23.01
CA TYR A 97 0.42 18.71 -22.32
C TYR A 97 0.88 19.20 -20.95
N GLY A 98 2.09 18.86 -20.51
CA GLY A 98 2.62 19.27 -19.21
C GLY A 98 1.76 18.77 -18.05
N CYS A 99 1.27 17.53 -18.17
CA CYS A 99 0.40 16.89 -17.18
C CYS A 99 1.11 15.68 -16.55
N LYS A 100 0.55 15.18 -15.46
CA LYS A 100 1.06 13.99 -14.77
C LYS A 100 -0.09 13.03 -14.55
N ILE A 101 0.04 11.78 -14.99
CA ILE A 101 -1.04 10.81 -15.04
C ILE A 101 -0.75 9.65 -14.10
N HIS A 102 -1.57 9.52 -13.06
CA HIS A 102 -1.50 8.45 -12.07
C HIS A 102 -2.53 7.37 -12.39
N PHE A 103 -2.09 6.23 -12.92
CA PHE A 103 -2.94 5.04 -12.98
C PHE A 103 -2.99 4.39 -11.60
N ILE A 104 -4.20 4.22 -11.06
CA ILE A 104 -4.45 3.59 -9.76
C ILE A 104 -5.38 2.43 -9.97
N HIS A 105 -4.93 1.25 -9.51
CA HIS A 105 -5.79 0.07 -9.49
C HIS A 105 -6.74 0.10 -8.28
N ILE A 106 -8.03 -0.13 -8.52
CA ILE A 106 -9.08 -0.29 -7.52
C ILE A 106 -9.74 -1.67 -7.70
N ALA A 107 -10.25 -2.28 -6.63
CA ALA A 107 -10.96 -3.55 -6.76
C ALA A 107 -12.24 -3.39 -7.62
N GLY A 108 -12.49 -4.33 -8.53
CA GLY A 108 -13.71 -4.33 -9.36
C GLY A 108 -15.00 -4.30 -8.53
N THR A 109 -15.02 -4.94 -7.35
CA THR A 109 -16.15 -4.87 -6.42
C THR A 109 -16.41 -3.46 -5.91
N ARG A 110 -15.36 -2.66 -5.69
CA ARG A 110 -15.50 -1.23 -5.34
C ARG A 110 -16.02 -0.42 -6.53
N MET A 111 -15.56 -0.73 -7.75
CA MET A 111 -16.08 -0.07 -8.95
C MET A 111 -17.58 -0.36 -9.19
N ILE A 112 -18.05 -1.56 -8.83
CA ILE A 112 -19.46 -1.93 -8.84
C ILE A 112 -20.22 -1.14 -7.78
N GLU A 113 -19.75 -1.12 -6.53
CA GLU A 113 -20.40 -0.36 -5.44
C GLU A 113 -20.50 1.14 -5.76
N GLN A 114 -19.45 1.69 -6.40
CA GLN A 114 -19.44 3.07 -6.90
C GLN A 114 -20.49 3.35 -8.00
N GLY A 115 -21.00 2.31 -8.65
CA GLY A 115 -21.98 2.39 -9.73
C GLY A 115 -21.39 2.66 -11.12
N THR A 116 -20.06 2.72 -11.27
CA THR A 116 -19.41 2.99 -12.56
C THR A 116 -19.63 1.85 -13.57
N ASP A 117 -19.63 0.60 -13.10
CA ASP A 117 -19.93 -0.58 -13.92
C ASP A 117 -21.44 -0.75 -14.17
N GLY A 118 -22.29 -0.23 -13.27
CA GLY A 118 -23.73 -0.10 -13.47
C GLY A 118 -24.06 0.86 -14.61
N ILE A 119 -23.42 2.04 -14.64
CA ILE A 119 -23.62 3.07 -15.68
C ILE A 119 -23.22 2.55 -17.07
N SER A 120 -22.06 1.88 -17.20
CA SER A 120 -21.62 1.33 -18.49
C SER A 120 -22.51 0.18 -19.01
N ARG A 121 -23.37 -0.38 -18.15
CA ARG A 121 -24.35 -1.43 -18.47
C ARG A 121 -25.80 -0.94 -18.44
N GLY A 122 -26.05 0.36 -18.26
CA GLY A 122 -27.38 0.97 -18.26
C GLY A 122 -28.19 0.80 -16.96
N ASN A 123 -27.56 0.42 -15.85
CA ASN A 123 -28.18 0.35 -14.53
C ASN A 123 -28.00 1.68 -13.76
N LEU A 124 -29.10 2.39 -13.51
CA LEU A 124 -29.13 3.72 -12.90
C LEU A 124 -29.33 3.70 -11.36
N ASN A 125 -29.44 2.52 -10.75
CA ASN A 125 -29.79 2.37 -9.32
C ASN A 125 -28.57 2.20 -8.39
N GLU A 126 -27.35 2.47 -8.85
CA GLU A 126 -26.12 2.19 -8.09
C GLU A 126 -25.24 3.46 -7.91
N GLY A 127 -24.65 3.60 -6.73
CA GLY A 127 -23.60 4.56 -6.39
C GLY A 127 -23.87 6.03 -6.77
N ILE A 128 -23.04 6.59 -7.66
CA ILE A 128 -23.09 8.02 -8.06
C ILE A 128 -24.45 8.41 -8.64
N CYS A 129 -25.16 7.49 -9.30
CA CYS A 129 -26.50 7.73 -9.85
C CYS A 129 -27.59 7.84 -8.78
N ASN A 130 -27.37 7.31 -7.57
CA ASN A 130 -28.24 7.52 -6.41
C ASN A 130 -27.97 8.85 -5.68
N GLY A 131 -27.12 9.72 -6.23
CA GLY A 131 -26.78 11.01 -5.64
C GLY A 131 -25.66 10.96 -4.60
N GLU A 132 -24.97 9.83 -4.46
CA GLU A 132 -23.76 9.77 -3.62
C GLU A 132 -22.63 10.59 -4.26
N ARG A 133 -21.95 11.41 -3.44
CA ARG A 133 -20.83 12.22 -3.92
C ARG A 133 -19.70 11.30 -4.37
N MET A 134 -19.26 11.43 -5.61
CA MET A 134 -18.14 10.69 -6.20
C MET A 134 -16.86 10.70 -5.34
N LEU A 135 -16.63 11.78 -4.57
CA LEU A 135 -15.53 11.88 -3.62
C LEU A 135 -15.58 10.81 -2.52
N LYS A 136 -16.76 10.34 -2.09
CA LYS A 136 -16.89 9.22 -1.11
C LYS A 136 -16.15 7.96 -1.57
N PHE A 137 -15.98 7.78 -2.88
CA PHE A 137 -15.28 6.65 -3.48
C PHE A 137 -13.80 6.94 -3.81
N VAL A 138 -13.39 8.22 -3.87
CA VAL A 138 -11.98 8.68 -4.04
C VAL A 138 -11.29 8.94 -2.68
N VAL A 139 -12.10 9.17 -1.63
CA VAL A 139 -11.74 9.27 -0.20
C VAL A 139 -10.83 8.15 0.33
N PRO A 140 -10.84 6.90 -0.19
CA PRO A 140 -9.89 5.88 0.25
C PRO A 140 -8.41 6.33 0.17
N LEU A 141 -8.02 7.23 -0.73
CA LEU A 141 -6.61 7.63 -0.84
C LEU A 141 -6.08 8.41 0.36
N ALA A 142 -6.95 9.11 1.09
CA ALA A 142 -6.61 9.96 2.22
C ALA A 142 -6.88 9.30 3.58
N GLU A 143 -7.70 8.25 3.62
CA GLU A 143 -8.01 7.50 4.84
C GLU A 143 -6.99 6.40 5.10
N THR A 144 -6.56 6.33 6.35
CA THR A 144 -5.67 5.29 6.87
C THR A 144 -6.41 3.96 7.06
N ALA A 145 -5.69 2.87 7.32
CA ALA A 145 -6.35 1.57 7.53
C ALA A 145 -7.19 1.55 8.81
N ILE A 146 -6.71 2.19 9.89
CA ILE A 146 -7.39 2.21 11.19
C ILE A 146 -8.66 3.07 11.15
N GLU A 147 -8.64 4.20 10.43
CA GLU A 147 -9.84 5.04 10.26
C GLU A 147 -10.95 4.30 9.53
N ARG A 148 -10.60 3.42 8.59
CA ARG A 148 -11.58 2.60 7.87
C ARG A 148 -12.12 1.45 8.71
N SER A 149 -11.28 0.85 9.56
CA SER A 149 -11.66 -0.29 10.40
C SER A 149 -11.17 -0.09 11.83
N ALA A 150 -12.08 0.32 12.71
CA ALA A 150 -11.79 0.57 14.12
C ALA A 150 -11.31 -0.69 14.88
N THR A 151 -11.67 -1.89 14.41
CA THR A 151 -11.27 -3.16 15.03
C THR A 151 -9.81 -3.55 14.70
N LEU A 152 -9.23 -2.95 13.65
CA LEU A 152 -7.88 -3.28 13.20
C LEU A 152 -6.81 -2.91 14.23
N GLU A 153 -6.91 -1.74 14.85
CA GLU A 153 -5.93 -1.32 15.86
C GLU A 153 -5.93 -2.26 17.07
N ALA A 154 -7.11 -2.60 17.58
CA ALA A 154 -7.26 -3.53 18.69
C ALA A 154 -6.67 -4.91 18.36
N TRP A 155 -6.89 -5.39 17.12
CA TRP A 155 -6.29 -6.64 16.66
C TRP A 155 -4.76 -6.57 16.58
N ILE A 156 -4.17 -5.51 16.01
CA ILE A 156 -2.71 -5.33 15.95
C ILE A 156 -2.12 -5.28 17.36
N ARG A 157 -2.75 -4.52 18.27
CA ARG A 157 -2.31 -4.43 19.68
C ARG A 157 -2.42 -5.77 20.40
N GLY A 158 -3.39 -6.60 20.06
CA GLY A 158 -3.64 -7.89 20.70
C GLY A 158 -2.51 -8.91 20.56
N TRP A 159 -1.78 -8.90 19.43
CA TRP A 159 -0.64 -9.80 19.21
C TRP A 159 0.74 -9.12 19.32
N SER A 160 0.79 -7.79 19.41
CA SER A 160 2.05 -7.03 19.48
C SER A 160 2.33 -6.51 20.89
N ASP A 161 2.84 -5.28 21.03
CA ASP A 161 3.27 -4.69 22.31
C ASP A 161 2.12 -4.04 23.10
N GLY A 162 0.86 -4.29 22.73
CA GLY A 162 -0.32 -3.76 23.42
C GLY A 162 -0.28 -2.24 23.55
N ASP A 163 -0.32 -1.74 24.79
CA ASP A 163 -0.31 -0.31 25.12
C ASP A 163 1.04 0.37 24.85
N LYS A 164 2.13 -0.39 24.71
CA LYS A 164 3.46 0.18 24.41
C LYS A 164 3.67 0.50 22.93
N LEU A 165 2.75 0.05 22.06
CA LEU A 165 2.77 0.35 20.63
C LEU A 165 2.31 1.79 20.40
N GLU A 166 3.21 2.67 19.99
CA GLU A 166 2.91 4.06 19.66
C GLU A 166 2.36 4.14 18.23
N LEU A 167 1.11 4.59 18.08
CA LEU A 167 0.53 4.90 16.77
C LEU A 167 1.12 6.22 16.26
N LEU A 168 1.68 6.20 15.05
CA LEU A 168 2.33 7.37 14.48
C LEU A 168 1.40 8.14 13.54
N GLU A 169 1.13 9.38 13.92
CA GLU A 169 0.60 10.42 13.04
C GLU A 169 1.64 10.84 11.98
N PRO A 170 1.23 11.54 10.90
CA PRO A 170 2.13 11.96 9.82
C PRO A 170 3.37 12.73 10.27
N GLU A 171 3.27 13.60 11.27
CA GLU A 171 4.40 14.33 11.87
C GLU A 171 5.34 13.36 12.60
N GLY A 172 4.74 12.37 13.28
CA GLY A 172 5.44 11.31 14.00
C GLY A 172 6.35 10.47 13.12
N TRP A 173 6.11 10.40 11.80
CA TRP A 173 6.97 9.71 10.85
C TRP A 173 8.39 10.29 10.78
N PHE A 174 8.53 11.59 11.01
CA PHE A 174 9.80 12.32 10.93
C PHE A 174 10.47 12.47 12.31
N GLU A 175 9.70 12.30 13.39
CA GLU A 175 10.15 12.49 14.77
C GLU A 175 10.15 11.17 15.55
N ARG A 176 9.01 10.81 16.14
CA ARG A 176 8.87 9.63 17.02
C ARG A 176 9.27 8.33 16.32
N GLY A 177 9.00 8.18 15.03
CA GLY A 177 9.44 7.05 14.22
C GLY A 177 10.96 6.88 14.17
N HIS A 178 11.72 7.98 14.33
CA HIS A 178 13.20 7.98 14.48
C HIS A 178 13.64 8.01 15.96
N CYS A 179 12.70 7.73 16.86
CA CYS A 179 12.85 7.74 18.32
C CYS A 179 13.15 9.11 18.90
N ILE A 180 12.86 10.19 18.20
CA ILE A 180 13.10 11.56 18.68
C ILE A 180 11.87 11.98 19.48
N SER A 181 12.02 12.31 20.76
CA SER A 181 10.93 12.79 21.63
C SER A 181 11.04 14.28 21.98
N GLY A 182 11.95 14.99 21.34
CA GLY A 182 12.27 16.39 21.60
C GLY A 182 13.76 16.63 21.41
N GLY A 183 14.27 17.71 22.00
CA GLY A 183 15.69 18.00 22.01
C GLY A 183 16.00 19.27 22.77
N SER A 184 17.27 19.46 23.10
CA SER A 184 17.76 20.63 23.83
C SER A 184 18.99 21.21 23.13
N LEU A 185 19.24 22.50 23.35
CA LEU A 185 20.46 23.14 22.89
C LEU A 185 21.61 22.71 23.80
N ASN A 186 22.72 22.30 23.21
CA ASN A 186 23.95 22.09 23.96
C ASN A 186 24.59 23.44 24.36
N ASN A 187 25.69 23.38 25.10
CA ASN A 187 26.41 24.57 25.56
C ASN A 187 26.96 25.46 24.41
N ASP A 188 27.06 24.92 23.19
CA ASP A 188 27.50 25.62 21.99
C ASP A 188 26.33 26.21 21.17
N GLY A 189 25.09 26.05 21.64
CA GLY A 189 23.88 26.50 20.94
C GLY A 189 23.45 25.60 19.77
N LEU A 190 23.95 24.37 19.70
CA LEU A 190 23.54 23.36 18.72
C LEU A 190 22.39 22.51 19.27
N TRP A 191 21.33 22.31 18.48
CA TRP A 191 20.20 21.47 18.87
C TRP A 191 20.56 19.98 18.83
N ILE A 192 20.35 19.27 19.94
CA ILE A 192 20.61 17.85 20.09
C ILE A 192 19.27 17.13 20.37
N PRO A 193 18.89 16.13 19.57
CA PRO A 193 17.67 15.36 19.80
C PRO A 193 17.80 14.47 21.04
N GLU A 194 16.73 14.42 21.82
CA GLU A 194 16.57 13.42 22.88
C GLU A 194 15.89 12.17 22.30
N HIS A 195 16.46 11.02 22.63
CA HIS A 195 16.01 9.74 22.09
C HIS A 195 15.27 8.92 23.14
N LYS A 196 14.09 8.45 22.75
CA LYS A 196 13.26 7.54 23.54
C LYS A 196 12.83 6.36 22.68
N ASP A 197 13.30 5.19 23.06
CA ASP A 197 12.97 3.92 22.42
C ASP A 197 11.48 3.60 22.57
N GLY A 198 10.94 2.89 21.59
CA GLY A 198 9.53 2.53 21.51
C GLY A 198 9.28 1.52 20.39
N SER A 199 8.05 1.02 20.31
CA SER A 199 7.56 0.21 19.20
C SER A 199 6.56 1.05 18.43
N PHE A 200 6.65 1.08 17.10
CA PHE A 200 5.92 2.06 16.30
C PHE A 200 5.02 1.41 15.25
N LEU A 201 3.75 1.82 15.26
CA LEU A 201 2.77 1.48 14.24
C LEU A 201 2.66 2.62 13.22
N TRP A 202 3.08 2.35 12.00
CA TRP A 202 2.98 3.22 10.85
C TRP A 202 1.68 2.88 10.10
N ASN A 203 0.70 3.77 10.16
CA ASN A 203 -0.60 3.60 9.51
C ASN A 203 -0.85 4.72 8.49
N PRO A 204 -0.06 4.83 7.41
CA PRO A 204 -0.29 5.86 6.40
C PRO A 204 -1.54 5.57 5.57
N ALA A 205 -2.18 6.65 5.12
CA ALA A 205 -3.11 6.58 4.01
C ALA A 205 -2.38 6.18 2.71
N PRO A 206 -3.05 5.53 1.74
CA PRO A 206 -2.42 5.08 0.50
C PRO A 206 -1.62 6.15 -0.25
N ALA A 207 -2.10 7.40 -0.28
CA ALA A 207 -1.38 8.51 -0.92
C ALA A 207 -0.11 8.95 -0.16
N GLY A 208 -0.10 8.78 1.17
CA GLY A 208 1.05 9.12 2.04
C GLY A 208 2.03 7.96 2.25
N ALA A 209 1.67 6.74 1.83
CA ALA A 209 2.41 5.52 2.12
C ALA A 209 3.84 5.53 1.56
N SER A 210 4.08 6.18 0.41
CA SER A 210 5.40 6.32 -0.21
C SER A 210 6.37 7.17 0.63
N PHE A 211 5.87 8.19 1.32
CA PHE A 211 6.64 9.02 2.23
C PHE A 211 6.92 8.29 3.55
N ALA A 212 5.90 7.64 4.12
CA ALA A 212 6.02 6.87 5.34
C ALA A 212 7.04 5.72 5.20
N ILE A 213 7.00 4.95 4.10
CA ILE A 213 7.97 3.85 3.90
C ILE A 213 9.40 4.36 3.73
N LYS A 214 9.59 5.55 3.13
CA LYS A 214 10.91 6.17 3.03
C LYS A 214 11.44 6.51 4.42
N GLN A 215 10.62 7.16 5.25
CA GLN A 215 10.99 7.53 6.62
C GLN A 215 11.23 6.31 7.50
N LEU A 216 10.36 5.30 7.44
CA LEU A 216 10.52 4.04 8.16
C LEU A 216 11.85 3.36 7.83
N ARG A 217 12.22 3.31 6.53
CA ARG A 217 13.52 2.75 6.12
C ARG A 217 14.67 3.53 6.73
N GLU A 218 14.64 4.85 6.69
CA GLU A 218 15.69 5.67 7.31
C GLU A 218 15.76 5.46 8.83
N ALA A 219 14.61 5.46 9.51
CA ALA A 219 14.51 5.21 10.94
C ALA A 219 15.11 3.86 11.34
N ARG A 220 14.74 2.79 10.63
CA ARG A 220 15.28 1.44 10.86
C ARG A 220 16.81 1.37 10.73
N HIS A 221 17.39 2.07 9.77
CA HIS A 221 18.85 2.09 9.61
C HIS A 221 19.55 2.88 10.73
N LYS A 222 18.94 3.98 11.20
CA LYS A 222 19.48 4.77 12.31
C LYS A 222 19.35 4.03 13.65
N ARG A 223 18.28 3.26 13.83
CA ARG A 223 17.91 2.55 15.06
C ARG A 223 17.61 1.09 14.75
N PRO A 224 18.66 0.26 14.61
CA PRO A 224 18.52 -1.13 14.17
C PRO A 224 17.87 -2.04 15.22
N ASP A 225 17.85 -1.63 16.49
CA ASP A 225 17.35 -2.43 17.61
C ASP A 225 15.83 -2.34 17.78
N ILE A 226 15.14 -1.58 16.92
CA ILE A 226 13.74 -1.21 17.10
C ILE A 226 12.85 -1.92 16.09
N ALA A 227 11.72 -2.41 16.59
CA ALA A 227 10.69 -3.03 15.78
C ALA A 227 9.71 -1.98 15.24
N HIS A 228 9.30 -2.14 13.98
CA HIS A 228 8.28 -1.30 13.36
C HIS A 228 7.22 -2.17 12.68
N ILE A 229 5.98 -1.70 12.74
CA ILE A 229 4.83 -2.31 12.04
C ILE A 229 4.34 -1.30 11.02
N PHE A 230 4.15 -1.72 9.77
CA PHE A 230 3.58 -0.89 8.71
C PHE A 230 2.27 -1.50 8.24
N VAL A 231 1.22 -0.69 8.19
CA VAL A 231 -0.11 -1.10 7.76
C VAL A 231 -0.68 -0.09 6.77
N SER A 232 -1.12 -0.54 5.59
CA SER A 232 -1.73 0.32 4.58
C SER A 232 -2.66 -0.48 3.67
N PRO A 233 -3.82 0.05 3.25
CA PRO A 233 -4.68 -0.58 2.24
C PRO A 233 -3.91 -0.80 0.93
N ARG A 234 -4.20 -1.88 0.21
CA ARG A 234 -3.54 -2.23 -1.06
C ARG A 234 -4.06 -1.38 -2.24
N ILE A 235 -3.85 -0.08 -2.14
CA ILE A 235 -4.19 0.96 -3.14
C ILE A 235 -2.92 1.77 -3.43
N MET A 236 -2.76 2.29 -4.66
CA MET A 236 -1.55 3.01 -5.11
C MET A 236 -0.24 2.22 -4.92
N CYS A 237 -0.33 0.89 -4.92
CA CYS A 237 0.74 0.02 -4.47
C CYS A 237 2.03 0.16 -5.27
N GLN A 238 1.94 0.53 -6.54
CA GLN A 238 3.13 0.67 -7.37
C GLN A 238 4.11 1.72 -6.80
N GLU A 239 3.59 2.77 -6.14
CA GLU A 239 4.42 3.83 -5.57
C GLU A 239 5.27 3.38 -4.39
N TRP A 240 4.76 2.44 -3.57
CA TRP A 240 5.35 2.15 -2.25
C TRP A 240 5.55 0.67 -1.94
N LEU A 241 4.73 -0.24 -2.50
CA LEU A 241 4.74 -1.67 -2.15
C LEU A 241 6.08 -2.34 -2.52
N LYS A 242 6.69 -1.94 -3.64
CA LYS A 242 8.04 -2.41 -4.01
C LYS A 242 9.08 -2.06 -2.96
N HIS A 243 8.93 -0.93 -2.27
CA HIS A 243 9.83 -0.50 -1.22
C HIS A 243 9.61 -1.33 0.05
N VAL A 244 8.35 -1.60 0.40
CA VAL A 244 7.98 -2.51 1.49
C VAL A 244 8.59 -3.90 1.27
N PHE A 245 8.40 -4.54 0.11
CA PHE A 245 9.03 -5.84 -0.19
C PHE A 245 10.56 -5.82 -0.16
N LYS A 246 11.18 -4.68 -0.48
CA LYS A 246 12.63 -4.53 -0.41
C LYS A 246 13.15 -4.41 1.02
N SER A 247 12.40 -3.83 1.94
CA SER A 247 12.89 -3.53 3.28
C SER A 247 12.28 -4.33 4.43
N ALA A 248 11.07 -4.87 4.29
CA ALA A 248 10.41 -5.61 5.36
C ALA A 248 11.00 -7.01 5.53
N ASP A 249 10.91 -7.54 6.75
CA ASP A 249 11.29 -8.93 7.05
C ASP A 249 10.17 -9.90 6.71
N LEU A 250 8.93 -9.49 6.99
CA LEU A 250 7.72 -10.23 6.64
C LEU A 250 6.69 -9.28 6.03
N VAL A 251 6.09 -9.66 4.90
CA VAL A 251 5.00 -8.94 4.26
C VAL A 251 3.81 -9.87 4.11
N LEU A 252 2.68 -9.46 4.64
CA LEU A 252 1.44 -10.21 4.71
C LEU A 252 0.34 -9.42 3.99
N MET A 253 -0.43 -10.13 3.19
CA MET A 253 -1.59 -9.60 2.48
C MET A 253 -2.83 -10.14 3.17
N ILE A 254 -3.41 -9.36 4.06
CA ILE A 254 -4.62 -9.73 4.78
C ILE A 254 -5.78 -9.65 3.79
N PRO A 255 -6.52 -10.74 3.56
CA PRO A 255 -7.67 -10.73 2.65
C PRO A 255 -8.83 -9.94 3.25
N VAL A 256 -9.74 -9.52 2.38
CA VAL A 256 -11.04 -8.99 2.79
C VAL A 256 -11.92 -10.10 3.37
N GLY A 257 -12.80 -9.76 4.30
CA GLY A 257 -13.71 -10.71 4.95
C GLY A 257 -13.19 -11.29 6.26
N THR A 258 -12.19 -10.65 6.88
CA THR A 258 -11.77 -10.95 8.26
C THR A 258 -12.51 -10.03 9.24
N ASP A 259 -12.57 -10.41 10.52
CA ASP A 259 -13.26 -9.63 11.56
C ASP A 259 -12.70 -8.21 11.73
N TYR A 260 -11.41 -8.03 11.45
CA TYR A 260 -10.68 -6.75 11.51
C TYR A 260 -10.53 -6.06 10.16
N TRP A 261 -10.80 -6.76 9.05
CA TRP A 261 -10.79 -6.21 7.70
C TRP A 261 -11.99 -6.73 6.87
N PRO A 262 -13.17 -6.10 7.04
CA PRO A 262 -14.43 -6.61 6.49
C PRO A 262 -14.51 -6.53 4.96
N GLU A 263 -15.47 -7.23 4.36
CA GLU A 263 -15.65 -7.29 2.91
C GLU A 263 -15.94 -5.93 2.26
N CYS A 264 -16.58 -5.01 3.00
CA CYS A 264 -16.82 -3.62 2.56
C CYS A 264 -15.53 -2.81 2.39
N MET A 265 -14.37 -3.36 2.76
CA MET A 265 -13.09 -2.74 2.46
C MET A 265 -12.63 -2.96 1.03
N HIS A 266 -13.17 -3.94 0.29
CA HIS A 266 -12.89 -4.31 -1.12
C HIS A 266 -11.44 -4.66 -1.48
N GLU A 267 -10.45 -3.85 -1.08
CA GLU A 267 -9.04 -4.09 -1.29
C GLU A 267 -8.42 -4.82 -0.09
N PRO A 268 -7.49 -5.77 -0.33
CA PRO A 268 -6.70 -6.37 0.73
C PRO A 268 -5.90 -5.34 1.53
N LEU A 269 -5.50 -5.69 2.74
CA LEU A 269 -4.63 -4.87 3.58
C LEU A 269 -3.19 -5.38 3.53
N VAL A 270 -2.23 -4.47 3.43
CA VAL A 270 -0.80 -4.80 3.51
C VAL A 270 -0.34 -4.61 4.94
N LEU A 271 0.11 -5.68 5.57
CA LEU A 271 0.79 -5.67 6.86
C LEU A 271 2.26 -6.04 6.64
N ALA A 272 3.18 -5.18 7.05
CA ALA A 272 4.61 -5.45 6.95
C ALA A 272 5.30 -5.28 8.30
N LEU A 273 6.09 -6.28 8.67
CA LEU A 273 6.83 -6.33 9.93
C LEU A 273 8.31 -6.06 9.66
N TYR A 274 8.89 -5.24 10.53
CA TYR A 274 10.28 -4.89 10.56
C TYR A 274 10.82 -5.24 11.93
N PHE A 275 11.63 -6.28 12.00
CA PHE A 275 12.22 -6.74 13.25
C PHE A 275 13.57 -6.05 13.48
N PRO A 276 14.03 -6.00 14.74
CA PRO A 276 15.38 -5.60 15.06
C PRO A 276 16.40 -6.39 14.25
N TYR A 277 17.49 -5.74 13.82
CA TYR A 277 18.58 -6.45 13.18
C TYR A 277 19.24 -7.41 14.17
N VAL A 278 19.64 -8.55 13.64
CA VAL A 278 20.28 -9.59 14.45
C VAL A 278 21.79 -9.43 14.40
N LYS A 279 22.47 -9.76 15.51
CA LYS A 279 23.93 -9.59 15.65
C LYS A 279 24.75 -10.60 14.86
N CYS A 280 24.10 -11.50 14.13
CA CYS A 280 24.76 -12.57 13.39
C CYS A 280 24.26 -12.67 11.95
N GLU A 281 25.08 -13.23 11.06
CA GLU A 281 24.72 -13.47 9.67
C GLU A 281 23.40 -14.28 9.57
N PRO A 282 22.42 -13.86 8.74
CA PRO A 282 22.49 -12.83 7.69
C PRO A 282 22.14 -11.39 8.12
N TRP A 283 22.20 -11.08 9.42
CA TRP A 283 21.94 -9.77 10.06
C TRP A 283 20.50 -9.27 9.96
N GLN A 284 19.61 -10.06 9.37
CA GLN A 284 18.20 -9.77 9.17
C GLN A 284 17.37 -11.05 9.20
N TRP A 285 16.07 -10.91 9.45
CA TRP A 285 15.13 -12.03 9.44
C TRP A 285 14.62 -12.33 8.02
N LYS A 286 14.66 -11.32 7.17
CA LYS A 286 14.24 -11.39 5.77
C LYS A 286 14.87 -12.57 5.02
N ASN A 287 14.06 -13.22 4.18
CA ASN A 287 14.45 -14.37 3.35
C ASN A 287 14.93 -15.60 4.14
N SER A 288 14.73 -15.65 5.46
CA SER A 288 14.97 -16.86 6.23
C SER A 288 13.93 -17.94 5.90
N PRO A 289 14.30 -19.24 5.93
CA PRO A 289 13.35 -20.34 5.79
C PRO A 289 12.13 -20.20 6.70
N LEU A 290 12.34 -19.77 7.95
CA LEU A 290 11.28 -19.47 8.90
C LEU A 290 10.25 -18.48 8.35
N MET A 291 10.69 -17.33 7.82
CA MET A 291 9.78 -16.31 7.29
C MET A 291 8.99 -16.80 6.08
N LEU A 292 9.61 -17.63 5.23
CA LEU A 292 8.93 -18.23 4.07
C LEU A 292 7.86 -19.22 4.52
N GLU A 293 8.17 -20.11 5.47
CA GLU A 293 7.22 -21.06 6.04
C GLU A 293 6.03 -20.34 6.71
N LEU A 294 6.30 -19.34 7.54
CA LEU A 294 5.27 -18.58 8.24
C LEU A 294 4.37 -17.81 7.29
N SER A 295 4.94 -17.21 6.23
CA SER A 295 4.14 -16.53 5.21
C SER A 295 3.16 -17.49 4.51
N GLY A 296 3.56 -18.75 4.32
CA GLY A 296 2.72 -19.82 3.78
C GLY A 296 1.63 -20.26 4.76
N LYS A 297 2.00 -20.49 6.03
CA LYS A 297 1.07 -20.88 7.10
C LYS A 297 -0.02 -19.83 7.33
N LEU A 298 0.36 -18.56 7.52
CA LEU A 298 -0.60 -17.46 7.72
C LEU A 298 -1.56 -17.31 6.54
N ARG A 299 -1.06 -17.48 5.31
CA ARG A 299 -1.92 -17.51 4.11
C ARG A 299 -2.91 -18.69 4.12
N GLY A 300 -2.52 -19.84 4.69
CA GLY A 300 -3.42 -20.97 4.92
C GLY A 300 -4.49 -20.66 5.97
N VAL A 301 -4.09 -20.11 7.11
CA VAL A 301 -4.99 -19.74 8.22
C VAL A 301 -6.08 -18.77 7.75
N TRP A 302 -5.72 -17.74 6.99
CA TRP A 302 -6.71 -16.80 6.44
C TRP A 302 -7.63 -17.41 5.39
N LYS A 303 -7.19 -18.43 4.64
CA LYS A 303 -8.07 -19.15 3.72
C LYS A 303 -9.06 -20.06 4.44
N GLU A 304 -8.65 -20.63 5.56
CA GLU A 304 -9.44 -21.58 6.34
C GLU A 304 -10.32 -20.90 7.39
N GLY A 305 -10.09 -19.61 7.68
CA GLY A 305 -10.87 -18.83 8.65
C GLY A 305 -10.70 -19.31 10.09
N LYS A 306 -9.52 -19.85 10.43
CA LYS A 306 -9.29 -20.54 11.72
C LYS A 306 -9.10 -19.59 12.92
N GLY A 307 -8.82 -18.31 12.70
CA GLY A 307 -8.66 -17.30 13.77
C GLY A 307 -7.37 -17.42 14.60
N THR A 308 -6.45 -18.32 14.22
CA THR A 308 -5.18 -18.56 14.94
C THR A 308 -4.04 -17.66 14.48
N GLU A 309 -4.29 -16.72 13.57
CA GLU A 309 -3.26 -15.85 13.02
C GLU A 309 -2.62 -14.94 14.07
N GLY A 310 -3.41 -14.49 15.07
CA GLY A 310 -2.93 -13.64 16.14
C GLY A 310 -1.90 -14.34 17.03
N ASP A 311 -2.13 -15.62 17.34
CA ASP A 311 -1.21 -16.41 18.16
C ASP A 311 0.14 -16.61 17.46
N ILE A 312 0.11 -16.92 16.16
CA ILE A 312 1.31 -17.09 15.33
C ILE A 312 2.10 -15.76 15.26
N LEU A 313 1.40 -14.64 15.05
CA LEU A 313 2.03 -13.32 15.01
C LEU A 313 2.61 -12.92 16.37
N SER A 314 1.94 -13.26 17.46
CA SER A 314 2.38 -12.98 18.83
C SER A 314 3.63 -13.76 19.20
N GLU A 315 3.68 -15.04 18.86
CA GLU A 315 4.87 -15.87 19.08
C GLU A 315 6.06 -15.36 18.26
N LEU A 316 5.81 -15.00 16.99
CA LEU A 316 6.84 -14.40 16.13
C LEU A 316 7.34 -13.07 16.67
N TRP A 317 6.44 -12.19 17.12
CA TRP A 317 6.79 -10.90 17.69
C TRP A 317 7.65 -11.08 18.95
N THR A 318 7.25 -11.99 19.84
CA THR A 318 7.99 -12.31 21.06
C THR A 318 9.38 -12.85 20.76
N ALA A 319 9.49 -13.79 19.81
CA ALA A 319 10.77 -14.36 19.37
C ALA A 319 11.71 -13.28 18.80
N SER A 320 11.15 -12.30 18.08
CA SER A 320 11.94 -11.22 17.52
C SER A 320 12.62 -10.35 18.59
N ARG A 321 11.98 -10.17 19.75
CA ARG A 321 12.50 -9.33 20.83
C ARG A 321 13.56 -10.03 21.67
N SER A 322 13.39 -11.33 21.92
CA SER A 322 14.38 -12.13 22.65
C SER A 322 15.61 -12.47 21.80
N SER A 323 15.60 -12.18 20.50
CA SER A 323 16.72 -12.46 19.59
C SER A 323 18.06 -11.82 19.98
N SER A 324 18.02 -10.70 20.72
CA SER A 324 19.22 -10.04 21.22
C SER A 324 19.89 -10.77 22.41
N GLU A 325 19.12 -11.62 23.09
CA GLU A 325 19.52 -12.44 24.25
C GLU A 325 19.87 -13.89 23.84
N MET A 326 19.39 -14.34 22.67
CA MET A 326 19.67 -15.68 22.13
C MET A 326 21.14 -15.85 21.77
N SER A 327 21.67 -17.05 21.99
CA SER A 327 22.97 -17.43 21.45
C SER A 327 22.93 -17.54 19.92
N PHE A 328 24.09 -17.45 19.28
CA PHE A 328 24.22 -17.57 17.82
C PHE A 328 23.59 -18.86 17.27
N ARG A 329 23.76 -19.98 17.99
CA ARG A 329 23.23 -21.28 17.57
C ARG A 329 21.70 -21.29 17.64
N GLU A 330 21.12 -20.83 18.75
CA GLU A 330 19.67 -20.77 18.92
C GLU A 330 19.00 -19.88 17.86
N LEU A 331 19.59 -18.72 17.59
CA LEU A 331 19.07 -17.80 16.58
C LEU A 331 19.19 -18.37 15.17
N ARG A 332 20.30 -19.04 14.86
CA ARG A 332 20.48 -19.72 13.57
C ARG A 332 19.46 -20.83 13.38
N ASP A 333 19.30 -21.71 14.38
CA ASP A 333 18.37 -22.83 14.32
C ASP A 333 16.92 -22.31 14.16
N LEU A 334 16.57 -21.25 14.90
CA LEU A 334 15.31 -20.54 14.73
C LEU A 334 15.10 -20.05 13.29
N LEU A 335 16.05 -19.30 12.73
CA LEU A 335 15.93 -18.76 11.37
C LEU A 335 15.86 -19.86 10.30
N GLN A 336 16.48 -21.01 10.53
CA GLN A 336 16.37 -22.19 9.64
C GLN A 336 15.03 -22.91 9.76
N GLY A 337 14.16 -22.55 10.71
CA GLY A 337 12.93 -23.28 11.00
C GLY A 337 13.16 -24.60 11.77
N GLU A 338 14.39 -24.82 12.26
CA GLU A 338 14.79 -26.00 13.05
C GLU A 338 14.71 -25.72 14.56
N GLY A 339 14.50 -24.46 14.95
CA GLY A 339 14.38 -24.03 16.34
C GLY A 339 13.09 -24.50 17.01
N ASN A 340 13.15 -24.60 18.35
CA ASN A 340 12.08 -25.10 19.22
C ASN A 340 10.83 -24.18 19.31
N ILE A 341 10.70 -23.19 18.42
CA ILE A 341 9.49 -22.37 18.31
C ILE A 341 8.44 -23.24 17.62
N ARG A 342 7.72 -23.98 18.46
CA ARG A 342 6.54 -24.73 18.07
C ARG A 342 5.44 -23.72 17.79
N PHE A 343 5.47 -23.12 16.61
CA PHE A 343 4.26 -22.54 16.03
C PHE A 343 3.14 -23.55 16.22
N PRO A 344 2.01 -23.16 16.83
CA PRO A 344 0.99 -24.08 17.28
C PRO A 344 0.77 -25.15 16.21
N SER A 345 1.20 -26.37 16.52
CA SER A 345 0.92 -27.52 15.69
C SER A 345 -0.58 -27.73 15.78
N LEU A 346 -1.25 -27.65 14.63
CA LEU A 346 -2.69 -27.86 14.46
C LEU A 346 -3.26 -28.94 15.37
#